data_AF-A0AA39IVR0-F1
#
_entry.id   AF-A0AA39IVR0-F1
#
_cell.length_a   1.000
_cell.length_b   1.000
_cell.length_c   1.000
_cell.angle_alpha   90.00
_cell.angle_beta   90.00
_cell.angle_gamma   90.00
#
_symmetry.space_group_name_H-M   'P 1'
#
loop_
_entity.id
_entity.type
_entity.pdbx_description
1 polymer ?
#
loop_
_entity_poly.entity_id
_entity_poly.type
_entity_poly.pdbx_seq_one_letter_code
_entity_poly.pdbx_strand_id
1 'polypeptide(L)'
;MLDKKVLQLILDVDIRWSSTDIMIERAIQLWEGIEVFLSKRDFADLRRHQLSDEEWKALDIIHQILAIPHAFQQKLSADKTPTLSLAIPSFRRSISTQ
;
A
#
# COMPACT_ATOMS: atom_id res chain seq x y z
N MET A 1 -6.92 -21.92 -12.37
CA MET A 1 -7.90 -20.81 -12.39
C MET A 1 -7.81 -20.15 -11.03
N LEU A 2 -7.04 -19.06 -10.89
CA LEU A 2 -6.76 -18.45 -9.59
C LEU A 2 -8.04 -17.83 -9.02
N ASP A 3 -8.40 -18.26 -7.82
CA ASP A 3 -9.49 -17.74 -7.01
C ASP A 3 -9.13 -16.32 -6.53
N LYS A 4 -9.26 -15.32 -7.43
CA LYS A 4 -9.01 -13.92 -7.09
C LYS A 4 -10.13 -13.45 -6.17
N LYS A 5 -9.84 -13.44 -4.86
CA LYS A 5 -10.73 -12.94 -3.80
C LYS A 5 -11.24 -11.55 -4.17
N VAL A 6 -12.56 -11.34 -4.11
CA VAL A 6 -13.19 -10.06 -4.45
C VAL A 6 -12.58 -8.96 -3.57
N LEU A 7 -11.93 -8.00 -4.21
CA LEU A 7 -11.29 -6.87 -3.55
C LEU A 7 -12.37 -5.85 -3.16
N GLN A 8 -12.61 -5.66 -1.86
CA GLN A 8 -13.51 -4.61 -1.37
C GLN A 8 -12.78 -3.26 -1.27
N LEU A 9 -13.57 -2.18 -1.28
CA LEU A 9 -13.07 -0.83 -1.04
C LEU A 9 -12.38 -0.78 0.32
N ILE A 10 -11.12 -0.32 0.34
CA ILE A 10 -10.39 -0.23 1.61
C ILE A 10 -10.81 1.06 2.28
N LEU A 11 -11.61 0.92 3.35
CA LEU A 11 -12.00 2.03 4.20
C LEU A 11 -10.78 2.45 5.01
N ASP A 12 -10.34 3.68 4.77
CA ASP A 12 -9.20 4.26 5.46
C ASP A 12 -9.53 4.49 6.95
N VAL A 13 -8.54 4.33 7.81
CA VAL A 13 -8.63 4.77 9.22
C VAL A 13 -8.55 6.30 9.26
N ASP A 14 -9.24 6.96 10.20
CA ASP A 14 -9.40 8.44 10.23
C ASP A 14 -8.09 9.25 10.09
N ILE A 15 -6.95 8.69 10.51
CA ILE A 15 -5.64 9.35 10.44
C ILE A 15 -4.87 9.11 9.13
N ARG A 16 -5.35 8.21 8.25
CA ARG A 16 -4.87 8.01 6.87
C ARG A 16 -3.38 7.71 6.71
N TRP A 17 -2.71 7.25 7.77
CA TRP A 17 -1.25 7.00 7.77
C TRP A 17 -0.84 5.82 6.87
N SER A 18 -1.78 4.98 6.45
CA SER A 18 -1.48 3.80 5.61
C SER A 18 -2.27 3.73 4.32
N SER A 19 -3.18 4.68 4.03
CA SER A 19 -3.95 4.61 2.79
C SER A 19 -3.09 4.68 1.56
N THR A 20 -2.03 5.49 1.57
CA THR A 20 -1.11 5.56 0.43
C THR A 20 -0.44 4.21 0.17
N ASP A 21 0.10 3.56 1.21
CA ASP A 21 0.74 2.24 1.11
C ASP A 21 -0.23 1.20 0.54
N ILE A 22 -1.43 1.17 1.11
CA ILE A 22 -2.52 0.29 0.70
C ILE A 22 -2.98 0.56 -0.74
N MET A 23 -3.08 1.83 -1.14
CA MET A 23 -3.45 2.21 -2.53
C MET A 23 -2.39 1.72 -3.51
N ILE A 24 -1.10 1.88 -3.15
CA ILE A 24 0.02 1.44 -3.98
C ILE A 24 0.03 -0.08 -4.09
N GLU A 25 -0.11 -0.80 -2.98
CA GLU A 25 -0.22 -2.27 -2.98
C GLU A 25 -1.33 -2.74 -3.93
N ARG A 26 -2.50 -2.07 -3.89
CA ARG A 26 -3.63 -2.41 -4.78
C ARG A 26 -3.39 -2.04 -6.23
N ALA A 27 -2.75 -0.91 -6.50
CA ALA A 27 -2.36 -0.54 -7.85
C ALA A 27 -1.41 -1.59 -8.45
N ILE A 28 -0.40 -2.04 -7.68
CA ILE A 28 0.54 -3.08 -8.09
C ILE A 28 -0.19 -4.41 -8.37
N GLN A 29 -1.09 -4.85 -7.48
CA GLN A 29 -1.89 -6.06 -7.69
C GLN A 29 -2.80 -6.01 -8.92
N LEU A 30 -3.22 -4.80 -9.33
CA LEU A 30 -4.16 -4.56 -10.42
C LEU A 30 -3.50 -3.99 -11.68
N TRP A 31 -2.17 -3.98 -11.77
CA TRP A 31 -1.41 -3.43 -12.90
C TRP A 31 -2.04 -3.80 -14.24
N GLU A 32 -2.20 -5.10 -14.51
CA GLU A 32 -2.68 -5.58 -15.81
C GLU A 32 -4.09 -5.06 -16.11
N GLY A 33 -4.93 -4.97 -15.09
CA GLY A 33 -6.28 -4.42 -15.20
C GLY A 33 -6.27 -2.92 -15.49
N ILE A 34 -5.34 -2.18 -14.88
CA ILE A 34 -5.15 -0.74 -15.11
C ILE A 34 -4.69 -0.49 -16.54
N GLU A 35 -3.71 -1.25 -17.04
CA GLU A 35 -3.23 -1.14 -18.43
C GLU A 35 -4.35 -1.44 -19.45
N VAL A 36 -5.10 -2.52 -19.24
CA VAL A 36 -6.26 -2.85 -20.09
C VAL A 36 -7.33 -1.76 -20.01
N PHE A 37 -7.57 -1.19 -18.83
CA PHE A 37 -8.53 -0.11 -18.64
C PHE A 37 -8.12 1.17 -19.39
N LEU A 38 -6.85 1.58 -19.29
CA LEU A 38 -6.28 2.75 -19.97
C LEU A 38 -6.22 2.58 -21.49
N SER A 39 -6.14 1.34 -22.00
CA SER A 39 -6.18 1.05 -23.43
C SER A 39 -7.53 1.34 -24.09
N LYS A 40 -8.63 1.43 -23.31
CA LYS A 40 -9.98 1.67 -23.84
C LYS A 40 -10.14 3.10 -24.32
N ARG A 41 -10.93 3.29 -25.38
CA ARG A 41 -11.19 4.62 -25.97
C ARG A 41 -11.98 5.52 -25.04
N ASP A 42 -12.86 4.96 -24.21
CA ASP A 42 -13.75 5.70 -23.32
C ASP A 42 -13.00 6.44 -22.19
N PHE A 43 -11.74 6.06 -21.94
CA PHE A 43 -10.89 6.62 -20.87
C PHE A 43 -9.60 7.25 -21.44
N ALA A 44 -9.71 7.80 -22.64
CA ALA A 44 -8.58 8.35 -23.38
C ALA A 44 -7.84 9.49 -22.67
N ASP A 45 -8.57 10.27 -21.89
CA ASP A 45 -8.07 11.37 -21.06
C ASP A 45 -7.19 10.88 -19.90
N LEU A 46 -7.46 9.67 -19.38
CA LEU A 46 -6.70 9.09 -18.27
C LEU A 46 -5.34 8.52 -18.70
N ARG A 47 -5.11 8.28 -20.00
CA ARG A 47 -3.82 7.79 -20.51
C ARG A 47 -2.63 8.71 -20.20
N ARG A 48 -2.89 10.00 -19.98
CA ARG A 48 -1.84 10.94 -19.53
C ARG A 48 -1.30 10.64 -18.13
N HIS A 49 -2.00 9.80 -17.36
CA HIS A 49 -1.62 9.33 -16.04
C HIS A 49 -1.09 7.89 -16.06
N GLN A 50 -0.89 7.31 -17.24
CA GLN A 50 -0.26 6.00 -17.37
C GLN A 50 1.18 6.09 -16.87
N LEU A 51 1.53 5.17 -15.98
CA LEU A 51 2.85 5.14 -15.36
C LEU A 51 3.83 4.39 -16.26
N SER A 52 5.08 4.86 -16.31
CA SER A 52 6.17 4.14 -16.96
C SER A 52 6.63 2.95 -16.13
N ASP A 53 7.37 2.02 -16.74
CA ASP A 53 7.96 0.88 -16.03
C ASP A 53 8.86 1.32 -14.87
N GLU A 54 9.57 2.45 -15.02
CA GLU A 54 10.38 3.05 -13.96
C GLU A 54 9.54 3.62 -12.83
N GLU A 55 8.43 4.28 -13.14
CA GLU A 55 7.51 4.84 -12.13
C GLU A 55 6.86 3.72 -11.32
N TRP A 56 6.52 2.61 -11.97
CA TRP A 56 6.02 1.45 -11.27
C TRP A 56 7.07 0.75 -10.39
N LYS A 57 8.33 0.67 -10.84
CA LYS A 57 9.44 0.21 -9.98
C LYS A 57 9.61 1.14 -8.78
N ALA A 58 9.47 2.45 -8.98
CA ALA A 58 9.52 3.42 -7.88
C ALA A 58 8.36 3.20 -6.89
N LEU A 59 7.14 2.89 -7.38
CA LEU A 59 6.01 2.53 -6.53
C LEU A 59 6.28 1.27 -5.69
N ASP A 60 6.89 0.24 -6.27
CA ASP A 60 7.28 -0.97 -5.54
C ASP A 60 8.29 -0.66 -4.41
N ILE A 61 9.29 0.18 -4.69
CA ILE A 61 10.25 0.64 -3.67
C ILE A 61 9.54 1.43 -2.57
N ILE A 62 8.63 2.34 -2.93
CA ILE A 62 7.87 3.12 -1.96
C ILE A 62 7.01 2.20 -1.07
N HIS A 63 6.35 1.22 -1.67
CA HIS A 63 5.57 0.22 -0.92
C HIS A 63 6.45 -0.55 0.07
N GLN A 64 7.63 -1.01 -0.33
CA GLN A 64 8.56 -1.69 0.58
C GLN A 64 8.98 -0.82 1.77
N ILE A 65 9.21 0.48 1.54
CA ILE A 65 9.55 1.43 2.60
C ILE A 65 8.35 1.65 3.53
N LEU A 66 7.14 1.81 2.99
CA LEU A 66 5.93 2.11 3.75
C LEU A 66 5.34 0.89 4.48
N ALA A 67 5.63 -0.33 4.01
CA ALA A 67 5.22 -1.56 4.67
C ALA A 67 5.81 -1.69 6.10
N ILE A 68 7.02 -1.16 6.32
CA ILE A 68 7.71 -1.19 7.62
C ILE A 68 6.93 -0.40 8.70
N PRO A 69 6.65 0.92 8.53
CA PRO A 69 5.83 1.67 9.47
C PRO A 69 4.38 1.17 9.52
N HIS A 70 3.81 0.67 8.40
CA HIS A 70 2.48 0.08 8.41
C HIS A 70 2.38 -1.12 9.36
N ALA A 71 3.34 -2.07 9.28
CA ALA A 71 3.39 -3.23 10.17
C ALA A 71 3.59 -2.84 11.64
N PHE A 72 4.42 -1.82 11.91
CA PHE A 72 4.61 -1.27 13.25
C PHE A 72 3.31 -0.68 13.82
N GLN A 73 2.60 0.12 13.03
CA GLN A 73 1.34 0.73 13.43
C GLN A 73 0.26 -0.30 13.72
N GLN A 74 0.10 -1.31 12.86
CA GLN A 74 -0.86 -2.39 13.08
C GLN A 74 -0.57 -3.12 14.40
N LYS A 75 0.71 -3.41 14.68
CA LYS A 75 1.12 -4.08 15.92
C LYS A 75 0.82 -3.27 17.19
N LEU A 76 0.97 -1.94 17.14
CA LEU A 76 0.67 -1.07 18.29
C LEU A 76 -0.83 -0.77 18.46
N SER A 77 -1.58 -0.82 17.37
CA SER A 77 -3.02 -0.51 17.33
C SER A 77 -3.91 -1.74 17.57
N ALA A 78 -3.35 -2.95 17.48
CA ALA A 78 -4.09 -4.21 17.61
C ALA A 78 -4.58 -4.51 19.04
N ASP A 79 -4.04 -3.85 20.07
CA ASP A 79 -4.22 -4.28 21.45
C ASP A 79 -4.99 -3.26 22.30
N LYS A 80 -5.98 -3.73 23.07
CA LYS A 80 -6.76 -2.92 24.03
C LYS A 80 -6.02 -2.69 25.36
N THR A 81 -4.86 -3.33 25.51
CA THR A 81 -3.92 -3.23 26.64
C THR A 81 -2.90 -2.11 26.39
N PRO A 82 -2.27 -1.51 27.43
CA PRO A 82 -1.35 -0.39 27.23
C PRO A 82 -0.12 -0.82 26.40
N THR A 83 -0.10 -0.47 25.12
CA THR A 83 1.00 -0.78 24.18
C THR A 83 2.16 0.21 24.26
N LEU A 84 2.11 1.20 25.16
CA LEU A 84 3.16 2.21 25.32
C LEU A 84 4.53 1.60 25.65
N SER A 85 4.57 0.55 26.46
CA SER A 85 5.83 -0.17 26.80
C SER A 85 6.45 -0.88 25.58
N LEU A 86 5.67 -1.17 24.55
CA LEU A 86 6.11 -1.82 23.31
C LEU A 86 6.51 -0.82 22.22
N ALA A 87 6.19 0.47 22.38
CA ALA A 87 6.49 1.52 21.40
C ALA A 87 8.01 1.68 21.18
N ILE A 88 8.78 1.82 22.26
CA ILE A 88 10.25 1.98 22.18
C ILE A 88 10.94 0.73 21.60
N PRO A 89 10.68 -0.50 22.09
CA PRO A 89 11.26 -1.71 21.49
C PRO A 89 10.92 -1.89 20.01
N SER A 90 9.67 -1.62 19.62
CA SER A 90 9.22 -1.81 18.25
C SER A 90 9.84 -0.76 17.30
N PHE A 91 10.02 0.49 17.77
CA PHE A 91 10.68 1.55 16.98
C PHE A 91 12.17 1.24 16.78
N ARG A 92 12.83 0.70 17.82
CA ARG A 92 14.22 0.25 17.69
C ARG A 92 14.39 -0.87 16.66
N ARG A 93 13.36 -1.71 16.48
CA ARG A 93 13.39 -2.80 15.50
C ARG A 93 13.22 -2.30 14.06
N SER A 94 12.41 -1.28 13.82
CA SER A 94 12.24 -0.70 12.48
C SER A 94 13.51 0.00 12.00
N ILE A 95 14.26 0.66 12.89
CA ILE A 95 15.53 1.34 12.55
C ILE A 95 16.72 0.36 12.39
N SER A 96 16.66 -0.82 13.01
CA SER A 96 17.78 -1.78 13.03
C SER A 96 17.78 -2.77 11.87
N THR A 97 16.85 -2.65 10.92
CA THR A 97 16.74 -3.55 9.75
C THR A 97 17.43 -2.92 8.53
N GLN A 98 18.61 -2.33 8.74
CA GLN A 98 19.57 -1.97 7.69
C GLN A 98 20.63 -3.06 7.56
#